data_AF-A0AAE1G826-F1
#
_entry.id   AF-A0AAE1G826-F1
#
_cell.length_a   1.000
_cell.length_b   1.000
_cell.length_c   1.000
_cell.angle_alpha   90.00
_cell.angle_beta   90.00
_cell.angle_gamma   90.00
#
_symmetry.space_group_name_H-M   'P 1'
#
loop_
_entity.id
_entity.type
_entity.pdbx_description
1 polymer ?
#
loop_
_entity_poly.entity_id
_entity_poly.type
_entity_poly.pdbx_seq_one_letter_code
_entity_poly.pdbx_strand_id
1 'polypeptide(L)'
;MLRSSTPTVKWDFCIFCQDTNLKESVSSVTTLKMSEQILDLSKYDQEVHVRLAVAHSFQRIDVLFDRYHEHSIKGGTRKRREKGSVAIKRPVTNRDLPLPAKWENFIAHQDNKTDLPRFLSQQLILRAPANKTIVAEGGFSDDEWVEASDPTFDTDSLEAKHEEADTRIILHCIRSRVETIVVSARDTDVLILLIAYFHRMPCQQIWMKAGTAKDRKYIPIHAVVEKLQMEEEVLELLPGFHALTGSDSTSYIAGHTKKTCWNVFRQHSHLLKGLGEGPEFSDSTIMDAKVFFCKLYGAINTNNINEVRLGMFVKGMTIERLPPTRDALKFHIQRVHFQTLVWRQAHLQYPVLPPPENMEWKTMCLFLNSCRCLQFQMPVRS
;
A
#
# COMPACT_ATOMS: atom_id res chain seq x y z
N MET A 1 -24.11 -30.57 -7.11
CA MET A 1 -22.76 -30.57 -6.49
C MET A 1 -22.40 -29.15 -6.11
N LEU A 2 -22.52 -28.83 -4.82
CA LEU A 2 -22.34 -27.48 -4.28
C LEU A 2 -20.85 -27.13 -4.23
N ARG A 3 -20.46 -26.09 -4.98
CA ARG A 3 -19.16 -25.42 -4.86
C ARG A 3 -19.18 -24.59 -3.58
N SER A 4 -18.35 -24.93 -2.59
CA SER A 4 -18.14 -24.08 -1.43
C SER A 4 -17.27 -22.89 -1.83
N SER A 5 -17.91 -21.74 -1.96
CA SER A 5 -17.27 -20.43 -1.98
C SER A 5 -16.87 -20.04 -0.56
N THR A 6 -15.58 -20.06 -0.25
CA THR A 6 -15.01 -19.27 0.85
C THR A 6 -14.37 -18.00 0.26
N PRO A 7 -14.63 -16.81 0.81
CA PRO A 7 -14.04 -15.58 0.32
C PRO A 7 -12.57 -15.52 0.73
N THR A 8 -11.68 -15.33 -0.23
CA THR A 8 -10.26 -15.05 0.00
C THR A 8 -10.11 -13.66 0.60
N VAL A 9 -9.85 -13.60 1.92
CA VAL A 9 -9.49 -12.37 2.62
C VAL A 9 -8.07 -11.93 2.19
N LYS A 10 -7.94 -10.68 1.72
CA LYS A 10 -6.66 -10.04 1.40
C LYS A 10 -6.00 -9.51 2.68
N TRP A 11 -4.70 -9.76 2.81
CA TRP A 11 -3.82 -9.26 3.88
C TRP A 11 -2.66 -8.52 3.22
N ASP A 12 -2.46 -7.27 3.64
CA ASP A 12 -1.36 -6.41 3.25
C ASP A 12 -0.29 -6.57 4.35
N PHE A 13 0.68 -7.44 4.08
CA PHE A 13 1.85 -7.70 4.92
C PHE A 13 3.05 -7.80 3.99
N CYS A 14 4.13 -7.10 4.29
CA CYS A 14 5.34 -7.14 3.50
C CYS A 14 6.54 -7.65 4.30
N ILE A 15 7.20 -8.67 3.73
CA ILE A 15 8.51 -9.12 4.20
C ILE A 15 9.55 -8.60 3.21
N PHE A 16 10.55 -7.93 3.73
CA PHE A 16 11.69 -7.44 3.00
C PHE A 16 12.89 -8.36 3.26
N CYS A 17 13.60 -8.75 2.21
CA CYS A 17 14.79 -9.60 2.30
C CYS A 17 15.91 -9.00 1.45
N GLN A 18 17.11 -8.84 2.01
CA GLN A 18 18.28 -8.27 1.33
C GLN A 18 19.37 -9.32 1.09
N ASP A 19 19.96 -9.34 -0.11
CA ASP A 19 21.09 -10.21 -0.50
C ASP A 19 22.22 -9.37 -1.13
N THR A 20 23.47 -9.73 -0.84
CA THR A 20 24.69 -9.05 -1.29
C THR A 20 25.50 -9.84 -2.32
N ASN A 21 25.08 -11.04 -2.77
CA ASN A 21 25.84 -11.79 -3.78
C ASN A 21 24.99 -12.81 -4.55
N LEU A 22 24.83 -12.65 -5.87
CA LEU A 22 24.35 -13.75 -6.72
C LEU A 22 25.21 -13.91 -7.98
N LYS A 23 26.18 -14.83 -7.91
CA LYS A 23 26.50 -15.69 -9.06
C LYS A 23 25.56 -16.89 -8.98
N GLU A 24 24.60 -16.93 -9.90
CA GLU A 24 23.88 -18.12 -10.37
C GLU A 24 23.49 -19.18 -9.32
N SER A 25 22.33 -19.02 -8.69
CA SER A 25 21.31 -20.06 -8.49
C SER A 25 20.20 -19.53 -7.59
N VAL A 26 19.03 -19.25 -8.18
CA VAL A 26 17.87 -18.69 -7.48
C VAL A 26 17.30 -19.73 -6.52
N SER A 27 17.68 -19.67 -5.24
CA SER A 27 17.10 -20.46 -4.16
C SER A 27 16.29 -19.59 -3.19
N SER A 28 14.97 -19.70 -3.35
CA SER A 28 13.87 -19.45 -2.42
C SER A 28 13.95 -18.30 -1.41
N VAL A 29 13.30 -17.17 -1.73
CA VAL A 29 12.73 -16.26 -0.73
C VAL A 29 11.38 -16.82 -0.33
N THR A 30 11.22 -17.32 0.89
CA THR A 30 9.93 -17.84 1.38
C THR A 30 9.22 -16.78 2.23
N THR A 31 7.98 -16.46 1.87
CA THR A 31 7.16 -15.51 2.62
C THR A 31 6.47 -16.28 3.74
N LEU A 32 6.48 -15.75 4.96
CA LEU A 32 5.51 -16.14 5.99
C LEU A 32 4.13 -15.65 5.54
N LYS A 33 3.39 -16.51 4.83
CA LYS A 33 1.98 -16.29 4.52
C LYS A 33 1.18 -16.24 5.82
N MET A 34 0.73 -15.07 6.28
CA MET A 34 -0.40 -15.00 7.23
C MET A 34 -1.72 -15.42 6.55
N SER A 35 -1.77 -16.61 5.95
CA SER A 35 -2.98 -17.21 5.39
C SER A 35 -3.04 -18.67 5.82
N GLU A 36 -4.07 -19.03 6.58
CA GLU A 36 -4.66 -20.37 6.88
C GLU A 36 -3.74 -21.55 7.24
N GLN A 37 -2.43 -21.41 7.12
CA GLN A 37 -1.41 -22.44 7.39
C GLN A 37 -0.47 -22.03 8.53
N ILE A 38 -0.60 -20.81 9.05
CA ILE A 38 0.05 -20.31 10.26
C ILE A 38 -1.00 -20.34 11.39
N LEU A 39 -1.55 -21.51 11.73
CA LEU A 39 -2.71 -21.63 12.63
C LEU A 39 -2.44 -22.40 13.94
N ASP A 40 -1.19 -22.58 14.33
CA ASP A 40 -0.85 -23.20 15.62
C ASP A 40 0.40 -22.53 16.21
N LEU A 41 0.24 -21.71 17.26
CA LEU A 41 1.35 -20.94 17.85
C LEU A 41 2.44 -21.84 18.49
N SER A 42 2.10 -23.09 18.82
CA SER A 42 3.09 -24.10 19.26
C SER A 42 3.97 -24.59 18.10
N LYS A 43 3.42 -24.67 16.88
CA LYS A 43 4.17 -25.01 15.64
C LYS A 43 4.82 -23.79 15.00
N TYR A 44 4.31 -22.59 15.28
CA TYR A 44 4.85 -21.29 14.86
C TYR A 44 6.30 -21.09 15.32
N ASP A 45 6.65 -21.61 16.50
CA ASP A 45 8.00 -21.60 17.06
C ASP A 45 9.03 -22.26 16.16
N GLN A 46 8.73 -23.52 15.84
CA GLN A 46 9.57 -24.37 15.03
C GLN A 46 9.51 -23.93 13.58
N GLU A 47 8.35 -23.50 13.09
CA GLU A 47 8.15 -23.15 11.69
C GLU A 47 8.71 -21.77 11.32
N VAL A 48 8.67 -20.76 12.20
CA VAL A 48 9.36 -19.47 11.96
C VAL A 48 10.86 -19.66 12.10
N HIS A 49 11.34 -20.35 13.13
CA HIS A 49 12.77 -20.61 13.30
C HIS A 49 13.33 -21.46 12.14
N VAL A 50 12.61 -22.52 11.71
CA VAL A 50 12.94 -23.30 10.52
C VAL A 50 12.81 -22.46 9.25
N ARG A 51 11.80 -21.61 9.07
CA ARG A 51 11.64 -20.80 7.85
C ARG A 51 12.65 -19.65 7.75
N LEU A 52 13.05 -19.05 8.88
CA LEU A 52 14.16 -18.07 8.95
C LEU A 52 15.52 -18.76 8.77
N ALA A 53 15.69 -19.98 9.31
CA ALA A 53 16.86 -20.80 9.06
C ALA A 53 16.96 -21.25 7.59
N VAL A 54 15.83 -21.61 6.97
CA VAL A 54 15.72 -22.06 5.56
C VAL A 54 15.81 -20.88 4.56
N ALA A 55 15.70 -19.63 5.02
CA ALA A 55 16.07 -18.44 4.25
C ALA A 55 17.61 -18.28 4.17
N HIS A 56 18.31 -19.36 3.80
CA HIS A 56 19.76 -19.49 3.89
C HIS A 56 20.53 -18.36 3.16
N SER A 57 19.94 -17.78 2.12
CA SER A 57 20.55 -16.74 1.26
C SER A 57 20.52 -15.30 1.82
N PHE A 58 19.60 -14.93 2.72
CA PHE A 58 19.41 -13.51 3.10
C PHE A 58 20.09 -13.15 4.41
N GLN A 59 21.08 -12.26 4.43
CA GLN A 59 21.73 -11.86 5.69
C GLN A 59 20.86 -10.93 6.55
N ARG A 60 20.02 -10.11 5.90
CA ARG A 60 19.10 -9.17 6.57
C ARG A 60 17.67 -9.37 6.09
N ILE A 61 16.73 -9.30 7.04
CA ILE A 61 15.29 -9.43 6.80
C ILE A 61 14.58 -8.31 7.56
N ASP A 62 13.81 -7.49 6.86
CA ASP A 62 13.00 -6.44 7.50
C ASP A 62 11.53 -6.84 7.44
N VAL A 63 10.82 -6.63 8.53
CA VAL A 63 9.40 -6.98 8.67
C VAL A 63 8.63 -5.73 9.05
N LEU A 64 7.78 -5.28 8.12
CA LEU A 64 7.13 -3.98 8.20
C LEU A 64 5.62 -4.17 8.32
N PHE A 65 5.03 -3.52 9.30
CA PHE A 65 3.59 -3.58 9.57
C PHE A 65 2.91 -2.24 9.32
N ASP A 66 1.65 -2.30 8.92
CA ASP A 66 0.76 -1.15 8.95
C ASP A 66 0.56 -0.66 10.40
N ARG A 67 0.41 0.66 10.54
CA ARG A 67 -0.14 1.29 11.72
C ARG A 67 -1.64 1.47 11.57
N TYR A 68 -2.33 1.37 12.69
CA TYR A 68 -3.78 1.51 12.75
C TYR A 68 -4.15 2.67 13.67
N HIS A 69 -4.06 3.90 13.15
CA HIS A 69 -4.54 5.08 13.86
C HIS A 69 -6.07 5.19 13.82
N GLU A 70 -6.66 5.70 14.89
CA GLU A 70 -8.11 5.95 14.98
C GLU A 70 -8.58 7.01 13.96
N HIS A 71 -7.74 8.03 13.72
CA HIS A 71 -8.03 9.15 12.82
C HIS A 71 -7.35 9.04 11.44
N SER A 72 -7.34 7.83 10.87
CA SER A 72 -6.80 7.60 9.52
C SER A 72 -7.84 7.77 8.41
N ILE A 73 -7.41 8.30 7.26
CA ILE A 73 -8.19 8.33 6.01
C ILE A 73 -8.63 6.92 5.56
N LYS A 74 -7.88 5.86 5.92
CA LYS A 74 -8.21 4.46 5.62
C LYS A 74 -9.21 3.84 6.61
N GLY A 75 -9.53 4.51 7.72
CA GLY A 75 -10.52 4.03 8.70
C GLY A 75 -11.89 3.69 8.08
N GLY A 76 -12.37 4.51 7.15
CA GLY A 76 -13.62 4.28 6.43
C GLY A 76 -13.59 3.08 5.47
N THR A 77 -12.43 2.73 4.93
CA THR A 77 -12.23 1.53 4.09
C THR A 77 -12.17 0.28 4.97
N ARG A 78 -11.52 0.35 6.14
CA ARG A 78 -11.42 -0.73 7.12
C ARG A 78 -12.81 -1.19 7.60
N LYS A 79 -13.70 -0.26 8.00
CA LYS A 79 -15.08 -0.60 8.41
C LYS A 79 -15.91 -1.25 7.29
N ARG A 80 -15.72 -0.84 6.04
CA ARG A 80 -16.38 -1.48 4.89
C ARG A 80 -15.92 -2.94 4.69
N ARG A 81 -14.64 -3.23 4.95
CA ARG A 81 -14.07 -4.59 4.88
C ARG A 81 -14.54 -5.48 6.03
N GLU A 82 -14.88 -4.90 7.18
CA GLU A 82 -15.39 -5.63 8.34
C GLU A 82 -16.77 -6.26 8.10
N LYS A 83 -17.54 -5.86 7.07
CA LYS A 83 -18.80 -6.51 6.64
C LYS A 83 -19.81 -6.86 7.76
N GLY A 84 -19.78 -6.17 8.90
CA GLY A 84 -20.62 -6.48 10.06
C GLY A 84 -20.12 -7.64 10.94
N SER A 85 -18.87 -8.07 10.78
CA SER A 85 -18.22 -9.05 11.65
C SER A 85 -18.24 -8.57 13.11
N VAL A 86 -18.59 -9.48 14.01
CA VAL A 86 -18.55 -9.22 15.45
C VAL A 86 -17.08 -9.20 15.89
N ALA A 87 -16.57 -8.01 16.21
CA ALA A 87 -15.22 -7.85 16.72
C ALA A 87 -15.05 -8.59 18.05
N ILE A 88 -14.03 -9.43 18.16
CA ILE A 88 -13.72 -10.20 19.38
C ILE A 88 -12.30 -9.86 19.81
N LYS A 89 -12.15 -9.17 20.93
CA LYS A 89 -10.83 -9.00 21.56
C LYS A 89 -10.31 -10.36 22.01
N ARG A 90 -9.06 -10.67 21.68
CA ARG A 90 -8.35 -11.79 22.29
C ARG A 90 -6.97 -11.33 22.73
N PRO A 91 -6.59 -11.56 24.00
CA PRO A 91 -5.27 -11.18 24.48
C PRO A 91 -4.19 -11.93 23.69
N VAL A 92 -3.22 -11.19 23.15
CA VAL A 92 -2.03 -11.74 22.48
C VAL A 92 -0.86 -11.68 23.48
N THR A 93 -0.85 -12.60 24.45
CA THR A 93 0.08 -12.52 25.60
C THR A 93 1.22 -13.53 25.54
N ASN A 94 1.05 -14.66 24.86
CA ASN A 94 2.06 -15.71 24.77
C ASN A 94 1.85 -16.61 23.53
N ARG A 95 2.81 -17.51 23.32
CA ARG A 95 2.85 -18.46 22.18
C ARG A 95 1.96 -19.69 22.38
N ASP A 96 1.32 -19.86 23.53
CA ASP A 96 0.48 -21.03 23.79
C ASP A 96 -0.99 -20.77 23.44
N LEU A 97 -1.33 -19.52 23.11
CA LEU A 97 -2.68 -19.11 22.75
C LEU A 97 -3.08 -19.63 21.36
N PRO A 98 -4.14 -20.45 21.25
CA PRO A 98 -4.59 -20.91 19.96
C PRO A 98 -5.13 -19.74 19.13
N LEU A 99 -4.80 -19.75 17.84
CA LEU A 99 -5.25 -18.71 16.93
C LEU A 99 -6.79 -18.73 16.80
N PRO A 100 -7.40 -17.58 16.52
CA PRO A 100 -8.85 -17.48 16.40
C PRO A 100 -9.38 -18.36 15.26
N ALA A 101 -10.26 -19.29 15.60
CA ALA A 101 -10.98 -20.11 14.63
C ALA A 101 -11.75 -19.26 13.60
N LYS A 102 -12.25 -18.10 14.01
CA LYS A 102 -12.83 -17.08 13.13
C LYS A 102 -11.90 -15.87 13.06
N TRP A 103 -10.95 -15.95 12.15
CA TRP A 103 -9.92 -14.91 11.97
C TRP A 103 -10.51 -13.53 11.64
N GLU A 104 -11.58 -13.48 10.84
CA GLU A 104 -12.30 -12.25 10.47
C GLU A 104 -12.84 -11.49 11.69
N ASN A 105 -13.33 -12.21 12.71
CA ASN A 105 -13.83 -11.60 13.95
C ASN A 105 -12.70 -11.06 14.82
N PHE A 106 -11.56 -11.76 14.84
CA PHE A 106 -10.40 -11.33 15.59
C PHE A 106 -9.82 -10.06 14.98
N ILE A 107 -9.58 -10.03 13.68
CA ILE A 107 -8.97 -8.84 13.07
C ILE A 107 -9.91 -7.64 13.09
N ALA A 108 -11.24 -7.83 13.10
CA ALA A 108 -12.16 -6.70 13.18
C ALA A 108 -11.96 -5.86 14.45
N HIS A 109 -11.32 -6.40 15.49
CA HIS A 109 -11.01 -5.65 16.71
C HIS A 109 -9.71 -4.86 16.58
N GLN A 110 -9.76 -3.54 16.85
CA GLN A 110 -8.62 -2.63 16.71
C GLN A 110 -7.41 -3.01 17.59
N ASP A 111 -7.65 -3.36 18.86
CA ASP A 111 -6.57 -3.79 19.75
C ASP A 111 -5.81 -4.99 19.18
N ASN A 112 -6.50 -5.96 18.57
CA ASN A 112 -5.85 -7.13 17.97
C ASN A 112 -4.99 -6.74 16.75
N LYS A 113 -5.40 -5.71 15.99
CA LYS A 113 -4.60 -5.16 14.88
C LYS A 113 -3.32 -4.48 15.36
N THR A 114 -3.22 -4.14 16.64
CA THR A 114 -2.03 -3.51 17.23
C THR A 114 -1.21 -4.52 18.04
N ASP A 115 -1.87 -5.32 18.87
CA ASP A 115 -1.26 -6.28 19.78
C ASP A 115 -0.57 -7.42 19.03
N LEU A 116 -1.15 -7.88 17.91
CA LEU A 116 -0.54 -8.94 17.12
C LEU A 116 0.77 -8.48 16.44
N PRO A 117 0.81 -7.38 15.66
CA PRO A 117 2.08 -6.86 15.16
C PRO A 117 3.13 -6.64 16.25
N ARG A 118 2.74 -6.08 17.41
CA ARG A 118 3.67 -5.88 18.53
C ARG A 118 4.29 -7.18 19.01
N PHE A 119 3.45 -8.17 19.29
CA PHE A 119 3.91 -9.48 19.71
C PHE A 119 4.82 -10.12 18.67
N LEU A 120 4.43 -10.05 17.39
CA LEU A 120 5.22 -10.60 16.29
C LEU A 120 6.59 -9.94 16.17
N SER A 121 6.67 -8.61 16.18
CA SER A 121 7.93 -7.88 16.14
C SER A 121 8.86 -8.31 17.28
N GLN A 122 8.37 -8.33 18.53
CA GLN A 122 9.16 -8.76 19.69
C GLN A 122 9.66 -10.21 19.55
N GLN A 123 8.79 -11.12 19.11
CA GLN A 123 9.16 -12.53 18.96
C GLN A 123 10.14 -12.77 17.81
N LEU A 124 10.08 -11.97 16.74
CA LEU A 124 11.00 -12.02 15.60
C LEU A 124 12.40 -11.56 15.98
N ILE A 125 12.50 -10.46 16.74
CA ILE A 125 13.78 -9.93 17.26
C ILE A 125 14.40 -10.91 18.26
N LEU A 126 13.63 -11.31 19.28
CA LEU A 126 14.11 -12.20 20.35
C LEU A 126 14.65 -13.55 19.84
N ARG A 127 14.17 -14.02 18.69
CA ARG A 127 14.51 -15.34 18.13
C ARG A 127 15.15 -15.28 16.76
N ALA A 128 15.72 -14.14 16.43
CA ALA A 128 16.56 -14.01 15.26
C ALA A 128 17.68 -15.06 15.31
N PRO A 129 17.90 -15.81 14.22
CA PRO A 129 19.07 -16.68 14.12
C PRO A 129 20.36 -15.86 14.26
N ALA A 130 21.38 -16.41 14.92
CA ALA A 130 22.63 -15.69 15.21
C ALA A 130 23.37 -15.16 13.96
N ASN A 131 23.12 -15.74 12.79
CA ASN A 131 23.71 -15.35 11.51
C ASN A 131 22.80 -14.46 10.64
N LYS A 132 21.75 -13.88 11.23
CA LYS A 132 20.76 -13.07 10.54
C LYS A 132 20.48 -11.80 11.33
N THR A 133 20.36 -10.67 10.63
CA THR A 133 19.83 -9.44 11.22
C THR A 133 18.35 -9.32 10.84
N ILE A 134 17.48 -9.39 11.85
CA ILE A 134 16.05 -9.12 11.68
C ILE A 134 15.79 -7.69 12.11
N VAL A 135 15.12 -6.91 11.26
CA VAL A 135 14.65 -5.56 11.59
C VAL A 135 13.12 -5.59 11.58
N ALA A 136 12.49 -5.00 12.58
CA ALA A 136 11.04 -4.90 12.67
C ALA A 136 10.64 -3.43 12.82
N GLU A 137 9.57 -3.04 12.13
CA GLU A 137 9.04 -1.67 12.17
C GLU A 137 7.51 -1.68 12.10
N GLY A 138 6.88 -0.67 12.69
CA GLY A 138 5.44 -0.46 12.62
C GLY A 138 4.60 -1.36 13.53
N GLY A 139 5.22 -2.34 14.20
CA GLY A 139 4.55 -3.21 15.18
C GLY A 139 4.53 -2.67 16.62
N PHE A 140 5.36 -1.67 16.96
CA PHE A 140 5.63 -1.29 18.35
C PHE A 140 4.63 -0.29 18.94
N SER A 141 4.73 0.09 20.20
CA SER A 141 3.79 1.10 20.74
C SER A 141 4.10 2.51 20.24
N ASP A 142 5.38 2.81 20.04
CA ASP A 142 5.84 4.04 19.38
C ASP A 142 5.80 3.86 17.85
N ASP A 143 5.36 4.90 17.15
CA ASP A 143 5.15 4.92 15.70
C ASP A 143 6.46 4.95 14.90
N GLU A 144 7.48 5.57 15.50
CA GLU A 144 8.80 5.77 14.90
C GLU A 144 9.75 4.60 15.21
N TRP A 145 9.43 3.81 16.25
CA TRP A 145 10.33 2.79 16.76
C TRP A 145 10.60 1.67 15.76
N VAL A 146 11.89 1.50 15.47
CA VAL A 146 12.48 0.40 14.71
C VAL A 146 13.31 -0.42 15.70
N GLU A 147 13.20 -1.74 15.63
CA GLU A 147 14.03 -2.62 16.44
C GLU A 147 14.79 -3.60 15.55
N ALA A 148 16.07 -3.81 15.83
CA ALA A 148 16.91 -4.77 15.15
C ALA A 148 17.41 -5.84 16.14
N SER A 149 17.56 -7.07 15.66
CA SER A 149 18.10 -8.17 16.46
C SER A 149 19.61 -8.07 16.69
N ASP A 150 20.29 -7.34 15.82
CA ASP A 150 21.69 -6.96 15.99
C ASP A 150 21.73 -5.57 16.63
N PRO A 151 22.23 -5.42 17.87
CA PRO A 151 22.27 -4.14 18.57
C PRO A 151 23.26 -3.14 17.94
N THR A 152 24.11 -3.57 17.01
CA THR A 152 25.03 -2.69 16.28
C THR A 152 24.43 -2.14 14.98
N PHE A 153 23.24 -2.62 14.60
CA PHE A 153 22.55 -2.18 13.41
C PHE A 153 21.99 -0.77 13.61
N ASP A 154 22.32 0.14 12.69
CA ASP A 154 21.82 1.51 12.68
C ASP A 154 20.34 1.56 12.27
N THR A 155 19.47 1.79 13.25
CA THR A 155 18.02 1.90 13.08
C THR A 155 17.55 3.32 12.79
N ASP A 156 18.34 4.34 13.13
CA ASP A 156 17.93 5.76 13.12
C ASP A 156 17.52 6.21 11.71
N SER A 157 18.18 5.69 10.68
CA SER A 157 17.87 6.01 9.29
C SER A 157 16.57 5.40 8.77
N LEU A 158 15.98 4.45 9.50
CA LEU A 158 14.77 3.71 9.15
C LEU A 158 13.53 4.17 9.92
N GLU A 159 13.70 4.96 10.99
CA GLU A 159 12.58 5.48 11.77
C GLU A 159 11.65 6.32 10.88
N ALA A 160 10.34 6.02 10.88
CA ALA A 160 9.41 6.73 10.01
C ALA A 160 7.99 6.88 10.54
N LYS A 161 7.35 7.99 10.18
CA LYS A 161 5.94 8.31 10.50
C LYS A 161 4.92 7.84 9.46
N HIS A 162 5.32 6.95 8.57
CA HIS A 162 4.41 6.38 7.57
C HIS A 162 3.35 5.50 8.25
N GLU A 163 2.08 5.69 7.94
CA GLU A 163 1.04 4.79 8.43
C GLU A 163 1.14 3.40 7.78
N GLU A 164 1.50 3.32 6.51
CA GLU A 164 1.41 2.09 5.71
C GLU A 164 2.77 1.40 5.54
N ALA A 165 2.75 0.07 5.61
CA ALA A 165 3.92 -0.74 5.28
C ALA A 165 4.40 -0.44 3.85
N ASP A 166 3.48 -0.18 2.92
CA ASP A 166 3.79 0.09 1.51
C ASP A 166 4.82 1.21 1.31
N THR A 167 4.65 2.30 2.05
CA THR A 167 5.58 3.44 2.04
C THR A 167 6.84 3.18 2.86
N ARG A 168 6.75 2.47 4.00
CA ARG A 168 7.93 2.08 4.81
C ARG A 168 8.90 1.22 4.00
N ILE A 169 8.38 0.29 3.18
CA ILE A 169 9.20 -0.54 2.27
C ILE A 169 10.10 0.32 1.39
N ILE A 170 9.58 1.42 0.83
CA ILE A 170 10.33 2.28 -0.07
C ILE A 170 11.49 2.96 0.66
N LEU A 171 11.24 3.47 1.86
CA LEU A 171 12.29 4.03 2.71
C LEU A 171 13.37 2.99 3.01
N HIS A 172 12.97 1.77 3.42
CA HIS A 172 13.91 0.67 3.69
C HIS A 172 14.72 0.26 2.45
N CYS A 173 14.11 0.26 1.26
CA CYS A 173 14.81 0.03 0.00
C CYS A 173 15.86 1.11 -0.29
N ILE A 174 15.53 2.39 -0.07
CA ILE A 174 16.40 3.54 -0.33
C ILE A 174 17.56 3.60 0.67
N ARG A 175 17.31 3.26 1.94
CA ARG A 175 18.33 3.25 3.00
C ARG A 175 19.18 1.99 3.02
N SER A 176 18.81 1.01 2.22
CA SER A 176 19.62 -0.18 1.97
C SER A 176 20.94 0.16 1.28
N ARG A 177 22.01 -0.54 1.66
CA ARG A 177 23.31 -0.50 0.98
C ARG A 177 23.67 -1.82 0.28
N VAL A 178 22.68 -2.70 0.07
CA VAL A 178 22.90 -3.98 -0.62
C VAL A 178 22.66 -3.88 -2.11
N GLU A 179 23.30 -4.75 -2.88
CA GLU A 179 23.16 -4.78 -4.33
C GLU A 179 21.82 -5.35 -4.79
N THR A 180 21.27 -6.33 -4.06
CA THR A 180 20.04 -7.03 -4.44
C THR A 180 18.99 -7.01 -3.32
N ILE A 181 17.78 -6.56 -3.66
CA ILE A 181 16.65 -6.50 -2.74
C ILE A 181 15.51 -7.39 -3.25
N VAL A 182 14.89 -8.13 -2.34
CA VAL A 182 13.66 -8.87 -2.60
C VAL A 182 12.54 -8.34 -1.70
N VAL A 183 11.49 -7.82 -2.33
CA VAL A 183 10.29 -7.31 -1.67
C VAL A 183 9.19 -8.34 -1.79
N SER A 184 8.65 -8.79 -0.66
CA SER A 184 7.52 -9.71 -0.63
C SER A 184 6.26 -9.03 -0.14
N ALA A 185 5.63 -8.28 -1.03
CA ALA A 185 4.28 -7.71 -0.86
C ALA A 185 3.31 -8.29 -1.90
N ARG A 186 2.01 -8.26 -1.61
CA ARG A 186 0.95 -8.62 -2.58
C ARG A 186 0.20 -7.41 -3.13
N ASP A 187 0.40 -6.25 -2.53
CA ASP A 187 -0.28 -5.03 -2.94
C ASP A 187 0.30 -4.49 -4.25
N THR A 188 -0.58 -4.02 -5.13
CA THR A 188 -0.20 -3.33 -6.36
C THR A 188 0.38 -1.95 -6.07
N ASP A 189 -0.01 -1.32 -4.96
CA ASP A 189 0.53 -0.03 -4.53
C ASP A 189 2.05 -0.12 -4.35
N VAL A 190 2.54 -1.20 -3.72
CA VAL A 190 3.99 -1.49 -3.60
C VAL A 190 4.65 -1.64 -4.97
N LEU A 191 4.06 -2.37 -5.91
CA LEU A 191 4.63 -2.53 -7.26
C LEU A 191 4.85 -1.16 -7.94
N ILE A 192 3.85 -0.29 -7.89
CA ILE A 192 3.91 1.03 -8.50
C ILE A 192 4.96 1.90 -7.81
N LEU A 193 5.01 1.88 -6.48
CA LEU A 193 5.99 2.61 -5.71
C LEU A 193 7.43 2.14 -6.00
N LEU A 194 7.66 0.82 -6.09
CA LEU A 194 8.98 0.27 -6.43
C LEU A 194 9.45 0.73 -7.81
N ILE A 195 8.56 0.75 -8.81
CA ILE A 195 8.89 1.25 -10.15
C ILE A 195 9.19 2.76 -10.11
N ALA A 196 8.38 3.54 -9.40
CA ALA A 196 8.55 4.99 -9.31
C ALA A 196 9.86 5.40 -8.63
N TYR A 197 10.26 4.67 -7.58
CA TYR A 197 11.42 5.00 -6.75
C TYR A 197 12.70 4.24 -7.08
N PHE A 198 12.68 3.31 -8.04
CA PHE A 198 13.85 2.47 -8.34
C PHE A 198 15.13 3.30 -8.58
N HIS A 199 15.02 4.41 -9.31
CA HIS A 199 16.14 5.31 -9.61
C HIS A 199 16.77 5.96 -8.36
N ARG A 200 16.05 6.01 -7.23
CA ARG A 200 16.56 6.54 -5.95
C ARG A 200 17.16 5.46 -5.04
N MET A 201 17.03 4.19 -5.40
CA MET A 201 17.51 3.08 -4.59
C MET A 201 18.98 2.79 -4.94
N PRO A 202 19.89 2.65 -3.95
CA PRO A 202 21.29 2.30 -4.24
C PRO A 202 21.50 0.90 -4.82
N CYS A 203 20.49 0.02 -4.74
CA CYS A 203 20.59 -1.36 -5.21
C CYS A 203 20.60 -1.44 -6.75
N GLN A 204 21.34 -2.42 -7.28
CA GLN A 204 21.35 -2.71 -8.72
C GLN A 204 20.13 -3.52 -9.16
N GLN A 205 19.65 -4.41 -8.28
CA GLN A 205 18.55 -5.30 -8.59
C GLN A 205 17.50 -5.28 -7.49
N ILE A 206 16.24 -5.07 -7.89
CA ILE A 206 15.11 -5.28 -7.01
C ILE A 206 14.07 -6.21 -7.65
N TRP A 207 13.57 -7.13 -6.84
CA TRP A 207 12.64 -8.18 -7.22
C TRP A 207 11.41 -8.13 -6.33
N MET A 208 10.23 -8.02 -6.91
CA MET A 208 8.98 -8.16 -6.17
C MET A 208 8.46 -9.59 -6.30
N LYS A 209 8.26 -10.25 -5.17
CA LYS A 209 7.70 -11.60 -5.15
C LYS A 209 6.21 -11.57 -5.48
N ALA A 210 5.78 -12.51 -6.33
CA ALA A 210 4.41 -12.71 -6.76
C ALA A 210 4.03 -14.20 -6.76
N GLY A 211 2.76 -14.48 -7.03
CA GLY A 211 2.25 -15.85 -7.13
C GLY A 211 1.94 -16.51 -5.78
N THR A 212 1.88 -17.84 -5.77
CA THR A 212 1.53 -18.63 -4.59
C THR A 212 2.74 -19.35 -4.02
N ALA A 213 2.59 -20.01 -2.86
CA ALA A 213 3.66 -20.86 -2.33
C ALA A 213 4.03 -22.02 -3.28
N LYS A 214 3.06 -22.49 -4.09
CA LYS A 214 3.23 -23.59 -5.05
C LYS A 214 3.77 -23.11 -6.41
N ASP A 215 3.40 -21.91 -6.83
CA ASP A 215 3.85 -21.27 -8.08
C ASP A 215 4.41 -19.88 -7.74
N ARG A 216 5.67 -19.86 -7.30
CA ARG A 216 6.38 -18.64 -6.90
C ARG A 216 6.93 -17.93 -8.12
N LYS A 217 6.64 -16.64 -8.24
CA LYS A 217 7.15 -15.78 -9.33
C LYS A 217 7.90 -14.60 -8.72
N TYR A 218 8.86 -14.06 -9.47
CA TYR A 218 9.58 -12.85 -9.11
C TYR A 218 9.49 -11.89 -10.28
N ILE A 219 9.05 -10.67 -10.00
CA ILE A 219 8.95 -9.58 -10.97
C ILE A 219 10.23 -8.76 -10.85
N PRO A 220 11.11 -8.75 -11.87
CA PRO A 220 12.32 -7.92 -11.87
C PRO A 220 11.93 -6.45 -12.11
N ILE A 221 11.90 -5.65 -11.05
CA ILE A 221 11.50 -4.24 -11.16
C ILE A 221 12.50 -3.46 -12.03
N HIS A 222 13.81 -3.71 -11.84
CA HIS A 222 14.88 -3.12 -12.65
C HIS A 222 14.67 -3.35 -14.16
N ALA A 223 14.33 -4.57 -14.57
CA ALA A 223 14.02 -4.89 -15.97
C ALA A 223 12.66 -4.33 -16.43
N VAL A 224 11.69 -4.16 -15.52
CA VAL A 224 10.42 -3.48 -15.85
C VAL A 224 10.69 -2.01 -16.15
N VAL A 225 11.46 -1.32 -15.31
CA VAL A 225 11.86 0.08 -15.50
C VAL A 225 12.60 0.26 -16.83
N GLU A 226 13.58 -0.60 -17.12
CA GLU A 226 14.31 -0.60 -18.39
C GLU A 226 13.36 -0.76 -19.60
N LYS A 227 12.42 -1.71 -19.53
CA LYS A 227 11.44 -1.96 -20.60
C LYS A 227 10.42 -0.83 -20.78
N LEU A 228 10.10 -0.08 -19.72
CA LEU A 228 9.19 1.04 -19.84
C LEU A 228 9.78 2.15 -20.72
N GLN A 229 11.12 2.30 -20.73
CA GLN A 229 11.84 3.32 -21.50
C GLN A 229 11.23 4.72 -21.26
N MET A 230 11.09 5.09 -19.99
CA MET A 230 10.53 6.37 -19.55
C MET A 230 11.57 7.10 -18.71
N GLU A 231 11.61 8.41 -18.86
CA GLU A 231 12.44 9.28 -18.02
C GLU A 231 12.03 9.16 -16.54
N GLU A 232 12.99 9.33 -15.64
CA GLU A 232 12.80 9.22 -14.18
C GLU A 232 11.65 10.12 -13.70
N GLU A 233 11.61 11.36 -14.20
CA GLU A 233 10.55 12.34 -13.91
C GLU A 233 9.15 11.83 -14.26
N VAL A 234 9.01 10.98 -15.29
CA VAL A 234 7.72 10.41 -15.68
C VAL A 234 7.39 9.17 -14.84
N LEU A 235 8.38 8.39 -14.43
CA LEU A 235 8.21 7.29 -13.49
C LEU A 235 7.71 7.80 -12.13
N GLU A 236 8.19 8.97 -11.69
CA GLU A 236 7.72 9.63 -10.47
C GLU A 236 6.23 10.06 -10.53
N LEU A 237 5.63 10.11 -11.73
CA LEU A 237 4.19 10.41 -11.90
C LEU A 237 3.30 9.16 -11.82
N LEU A 238 3.88 7.96 -11.80
CA LEU A 238 3.12 6.70 -11.73
C LEU A 238 2.24 6.58 -10.47
N PRO A 239 2.67 7.01 -9.26
CA PRO A 239 1.79 7.00 -8.09
C PRO A 239 0.55 7.89 -8.32
N GLY A 240 0.73 9.07 -8.90
CA GLY A 240 -0.38 9.98 -9.25
C GLY A 240 -1.33 9.39 -10.28
N PHE A 241 -0.81 8.80 -11.34
CA PHE A 241 -1.59 8.07 -12.34
C PHE A 241 -2.37 6.89 -11.72
N HIS A 242 -1.71 6.12 -10.84
CA HIS A 242 -2.30 4.96 -10.19
C HIS A 242 -3.46 5.37 -9.26
N ALA A 243 -3.27 6.40 -8.43
CA ALA A 243 -4.34 6.97 -7.63
C ALA A 243 -5.46 7.55 -8.51
N LEU A 244 -5.14 8.29 -9.57
CA LEU A 244 -6.13 8.92 -10.44
C LEU A 244 -7.07 7.91 -11.11
N THR A 245 -6.53 6.76 -11.50
CA THR A 245 -7.26 5.69 -12.20
C THR A 245 -7.91 4.67 -11.26
N GLY A 246 -7.77 4.86 -9.95
CA GLY A 246 -8.37 4.04 -8.89
C GLY A 246 -7.34 3.18 -8.15
N SER A 247 -7.27 3.34 -6.84
CA SER A 247 -6.50 2.53 -5.89
C SER A 247 -7.38 2.14 -4.70
N ASP A 248 -6.80 1.64 -3.62
CA ASP A 248 -7.54 1.34 -2.40
C ASP A 248 -8.18 2.57 -1.74
N SER A 249 -7.62 3.76 -1.98
CA SER A 249 -8.08 5.03 -1.40
C SER A 249 -8.91 5.89 -2.37
N THR A 250 -8.97 5.53 -3.65
CA THR A 250 -9.61 6.34 -4.70
C THR A 250 -10.51 5.50 -5.60
N SER A 251 -11.54 6.11 -6.18
CA SER A 251 -12.47 5.39 -7.06
C SER A 251 -11.84 5.09 -8.42
N TYR A 252 -12.17 3.95 -9.01
CA TYR A 252 -11.85 3.66 -10.40
C TYR A 252 -12.77 4.45 -11.36
N ILE A 253 -12.32 4.63 -12.60
CA ILE A 253 -13.08 5.34 -13.63
C ILE A 253 -13.94 4.33 -14.39
N ALA A 254 -15.26 4.47 -14.32
CA ALA A 254 -16.18 3.56 -15.00
C ALA A 254 -15.94 3.53 -16.52
N GLY A 255 -15.86 2.33 -17.09
CA GLY A 255 -15.57 2.14 -18.52
C GLY A 255 -14.08 2.25 -18.91
N HIS A 256 -13.19 2.61 -18.00
CA HIS A 256 -11.75 2.71 -18.25
C HIS A 256 -10.96 1.77 -17.35
N THR A 257 -10.02 1.03 -17.95
CA THR A 257 -9.05 0.20 -17.23
C THR A 257 -7.74 0.97 -17.12
N LYS A 258 -6.86 0.60 -16.18
CA LYS A 258 -5.50 1.16 -16.14
C LYS A 258 -4.77 1.00 -17.47
N LYS A 259 -5.02 -0.10 -18.20
CA LYS A 259 -4.50 -0.32 -19.56
C LYS A 259 -5.00 0.71 -20.57
N THR A 260 -6.28 1.08 -20.55
CA THR A 260 -6.79 2.10 -21.48
C THR A 260 -6.32 3.50 -21.09
N CYS A 261 -6.24 3.79 -19.79
CA CYS A 261 -5.69 5.05 -19.29
C CYS A 261 -4.19 5.21 -19.57
N TRP A 262 -3.44 4.10 -19.59
CA TRP A 262 -1.99 4.09 -19.85
C TRP A 262 -1.62 4.74 -21.19
N ASN A 263 -2.42 4.51 -22.22
CA ASN A 263 -2.17 5.09 -23.54
C ASN A 263 -2.23 6.63 -23.52
N VAL A 264 -3.16 7.19 -22.74
CA VAL A 264 -3.28 8.64 -22.56
C VAL A 264 -2.14 9.15 -21.68
N PHE A 265 -1.79 8.42 -20.61
CA PHE A 265 -0.67 8.76 -19.75
C PHE A 265 0.66 8.83 -20.53
N ARG A 266 0.93 7.87 -21.42
CA ARG A 266 2.15 7.88 -22.25
C ARG A 266 2.32 9.12 -23.12
N GLN A 267 1.23 9.77 -23.51
CA GLN A 267 1.24 10.95 -24.38
C GLN A 267 1.09 12.27 -23.60
N HIS A 268 0.46 12.20 -22.42
CA HIS A 268 0.01 13.37 -21.67
C HIS A 268 0.32 13.30 -20.17
N SER A 269 1.40 12.61 -19.79
CA SER A 269 1.84 12.48 -18.40
C SER A 269 2.11 13.83 -17.73
N HIS A 270 2.57 14.83 -18.50
CA HIS A 270 2.82 16.18 -18.00
C HIS A 270 1.60 16.82 -17.31
N LEU A 271 0.38 16.44 -17.69
CA LEU A 271 -0.86 16.93 -17.06
C LEU A 271 -1.06 16.43 -15.62
N LEU A 272 -0.25 15.46 -15.19
CA LEU A 272 -0.31 14.89 -13.85
C LEU A 272 0.84 15.38 -12.95
N LYS A 273 1.73 16.27 -13.45
CA LYS A 273 2.91 16.75 -12.70
C LYS A 273 2.54 17.34 -11.35
N GLY A 274 1.54 18.24 -11.32
CA GLY A 274 1.10 18.91 -10.09
C GLY A 274 0.47 18.00 -9.03
N LEU A 275 0.13 16.74 -9.35
CA LEU A 275 -0.45 15.83 -8.35
C LEU A 275 0.58 15.47 -7.28
N GLY A 276 0.25 15.80 -6.04
CA GLY A 276 1.12 15.62 -4.89
C GLY A 276 2.34 16.56 -4.85
N GLU A 277 2.38 17.62 -5.66
CA GLU A 277 3.41 18.67 -5.56
C GLU A 277 3.08 19.62 -4.42
N GLY A 278 3.46 19.20 -3.21
CA GLY A 278 3.30 19.99 -2.00
C GLY A 278 1.89 19.95 -1.40
N PRO A 279 1.72 20.61 -0.23
CA PRO A 279 0.48 20.56 0.54
C PRO A 279 -0.63 21.42 -0.08
N GLU A 280 -0.31 22.38 -0.93
CA GLU A 280 -1.29 23.25 -1.58
C GLU A 280 -1.87 22.56 -2.83
N PHE A 281 -3.19 22.65 -2.98
CA PHE A 281 -3.89 22.08 -4.13
C PHE A 281 -4.28 23.21 -5.09
N SER A 282 -3.46 23.43 -6.12
CA SER A 282 -3.60 24.56 -7.03
C SER A 282 -4.70 24.37 -8.08
N ASP A 283 -5.30 25.49 -8.50
CA ASP A 283 -6.29 25.49 -9.59
C ASP A 283 -5.71 25.00 -10.92
N SER A 284 -4.41 25.20 -11.17
CA SER A 284 -3.72 24.66 -12.34
C SER A 284 -3.67 23.14 -12.31
N THR A 285 -3.34 22.54 -11.17
CA THR A 285 -3.33 21.06 -11.01
C THR A 285 -4.72 20.47 -11.25
N ILE A 286 -5.77 21.13 -10.75
CA ILE A 286 -7.16 20.72 -11.01
C ILE A 286 -7.46 20.77 -12.51
N MET A 287 -7.05 21.86 -13.17
CA MET A 287 -7.31 22.08 -14.58
C MET A 287 -6.60 21.04 -15.44
N ASP A 288 -5.32 20.79 -15.20
CA ASP A 288 -4.53 19.81 -15.95
C ASP A 288 -5.09 18.39 -15.79
N ALA A 289 -5.44 17.99 -14.56
CA ALA A 289 -6.08 16.70 -14.31
C ALA A 289 -7.48 16.60 -14.97
N LYS A 290 -8.25 17.69 -15.07
CA LYS A 290 -9.52 17.72 -15.84
C LYS A 290 -9.29 17.56 -17.34
N VAL A 291 -8.25 18.21 -17.88
CA VAL A 291 -7.84 18.03 -19.29
C VAL A 291 -7.44 16.58 -19.55
N PHE A 292 -6.71 15.96 -18.62
CA PHE A 292 -6.38 14.55 -18.70
C PHE A 292 -7.63 13.66 -18.81
N PHE A 293 -8.66 13.95 -17.99
CA PHE A 293 -9.96 13.26 -18.09
C PHE A 293 -10.65 13.50 -19.43
N CYS A 294 -10.66 14.72 -19.97
CA CYS A 294 -11.24 14.97 -21.30
C CYS A 294 -10.59 14.09 -22.37
N LYS A 295 -9.25 13.95 -22.32
CA LYS A 295 -8.48 13.08 -23.21
C LYS A 295 -8.78 11.60 -23.01
N LEU A 296 -9.00 11.13 -21.77
CA LEU A 296 -9.44 9.75 -21.49
C LEU A 296 -10.74 9.41 -22.25
N TYR A 297 -11.67 10.35 -22.33
CA TYR A 297 -12.94 10.20 -23.03
C TYR A 297 -12.87 10.56 -24.54
N GLY A 298 -11.67 10.66 -25.10
CA GLY A 298 -11.44 10.92 -26.53
C GLY A 298 -11.66 12.37 -26.97
N ALA A 299 -11.84 13.29 -26.03
CA ALA A 299 -12.05 14.71 -26.32
C ALA A 299 -10.70 15.46 -26.22
N ILE A 300 -10.01 15.58 -27.35
CA ILE A 300 -8.61 16.05 -27.41
C ILE A 300 -8.50 17.58 -27.26
N ASN A 301 -9.53 18.32 -27.69
CA ASN A 301 -9.52 19.78 -27.88
C ASN A 301 -10.37 20.55 -26.85
N THR A 302 -10.87 19.89 -25.81
CA THR A 302 -11.64 20.54 -24.74
C THR A 302 -11.00 20.26 -23.39
N ASN A 303 -11.17 21.22 -22.48
CA ASN A 303 -10.81 21.12 -21.06
C ASN A 303 -12.05 21.04 -20.17
N ASN A 304 -13.24 21.03 -20.76
CA ASN A 304 -14.52 21.08 -20.06
C ASN A 304 -15.18 19.71 -20.05
N ILE A 305 -15.01 18.98 -18.95
CA ILE A 305 -15.58 17.63 -18.80
C ILE A 305 -17.11 17.61 -18.91
N ASN A 306 -17.81 18.72 -18.62
CA ASN A 306 -19.26 18.79 -18.76
C ASN A 306 -19.68 18.85 -20.24
N GLU A 307 -18.90 19.50 -21.11
CA GLU A 307 -19.13 19.47 -22.56
C GLU A 307 -18.93 18.06 -23.12
N VAL A 308 -17.86 17.36 -22.67
CA VAL A 308 -17.64 15.95 -23.03
C VAL A 308 -18.82 15.10 -22.57
N ARG A 309 -19.27 15.29 -21.33
CA ARG A 309 -20.41 14.57 -20.76
C ARG A 309 -21.70 14.83 -21.54
N LEU A 310 -22.01 16.08 -21.86
CA LEU A 310 -23.18 16.44 -22.66
C LEU A 310 -23.11 15.84 -24.07
N GLY A 311 -21.96 15.94 -24.73
CA GLY A 311 -21.76 15.38 -26.06
C GLY A 311 -21.93 13.86 -26.09
N MET A 312 -21.46 13.14 -25.06
CA MET A 312 -21.68 11.70 -24.93
C MET A 312 -23.14 11.34 -24.61
N PHE A 313 -23.82 12.15 -23.78
CA PHE A 313 -25.23 11.95 -23.45
C PHE A 313 -26.12 12.11 -24.69
N VAL A 314 -25.91 13.18 -25.49
CA VAL A 314 -26.66 13.41 -26.74
C VAL A 314 -26.44 12.28 -27.75
N LYS A 315 -25.28 11.62 -27.72
CA LYS A 315 -24.98 10.43 -28.55
C LYS A 315 -25.59 9.13 -28.02
N GLY A 316 -26.41 9.17 -26.96
CA GLY A 316 -27.10 7.99 -26.43
C GLY A 316 -26.21 7.04 -25.62
N MET A 317 -25.07 7.50 -25.10
CA MET A 317 -24.25 6.68 -24.19
C MET A 317 -24.98 6.43 -22.87
N THR A 318 -24.80 5.23 -22.30
CA THR A 318 -25.40 4.90 -21.00
C THR A 318 -24.79 5.76 -19.89
N ILE A 319 -25.56 6.01 -18.82
CA ILE A 319 -25.19 6.91 -17.73
C ILE A 319 -23.86 6.49 -17.07
N GLU A 320 -23.60 5.19 -16.98
CA GLU A 320 -22.39 4.62 -16.38
C GLU A 320 -21.14 4.84 -17.23
N ARG A 321 -21.29 5.09 -18.54
CA ARG A 321 -20.20 5.39 -19.46
C ARG A 321 -19.93 6.89 -19.60
N LEU A 322 -20.77 7.72 -19.01
CA LEU A 322 -20.58 9.16 -19.06
C LEU A 322 -19.41 9.58 -18.15
N PRO A 323 -18.61 10.59 -18.55
CA PRO A 323 -17.60 11.21 -17.71
C PRO A 323 -18.21 11.74 -16.41
N PRO A 324 -17.46 11.78 -15.29
CA PRO A 324 -17.96 12.42 -14.07
C PRO A 324 -18.37 13.87 -14.32
N THR A 325 -19.28 14.40 -13.49
CA THR A 325 -19.54 15.85 -13.50
C THR A 325 -18.29 16.61 -13.06
N ARG A 326 -18.16 17.87 -13.48
CA ARG A 326 -17.04 18.74 -13.08
C ARG A 326 -16.78 18.73 -11.57
N ASP A 327 -17.83 18.80 -10.76
CA ASP A 327 -17.71 18.87 -9.31
C ASP A 327 -17.32 17.51 -8.71
N ALA A 328 -17.90 16.42 -9.19
CA ALA A 328 -17.50 15.07 -8.77
C ALA A 328 -16.03 14.77 -9.14
N LEU A 329 -15.59 15.23 -10.31
CA LEU A 329 -14.21 15.11 -10.75
C LEU A 329 -13.27 15.96 -9.89
N LYS A 330 -13.65 17.18 -9.51
CA LYS A 330 -12.85 18.02 -8.59
C LYS A 330 -12.56 17.27 -7.28
N PHE A 331 -13.59 16.71 -6.64
CA PHE A 331 -13.41 15.95 -5.39
C PHE A 331 -12.58 14.68 -5.58
N HIS A 332 -12.72 14.02 -6.74
CA HIS A 332 -11.86 12.88 -7.07
C HIS A 332 -10.39 13.29 -7.15
N ILE A 333 -10.09 14.38 -7.87
CA ILE A 333 -8.72 14.88 -8.01
C ILE A 333 -8.15 15.32 -6.66
N GLN A 334 -8.93 15.93 -5.77
CA GLN A 334 -8.47 16.28 -4.40
C GLN A 334 -8.03 15.04 -3.60
N ARG A 335 -8.82 13.96 -3.63
CA ARG A 335 -8.46 12.70 -2.97
C ARG A 335 -7.20 12.07 -3.58
N VAL A 336 -7.11 12.12 -4.91
CA VAL A 336 -5.95 11.64 -5.65
C VAL A 336 -4.71 12.44 -5.28
N HIS A 337 -4.81 13.78 -5.19
CA HIS A 337 -3.72 14.65 -4.77
C HIS A 337 -3.20 14.26 -3.40
N PHE A 338 -4.09 14.08 -2.42
CA PHE A 338 -3.68 13.67 -1.07
C PHE A 338 -2.99 12.31 -1.04
N GLN A 339 -3.56 11.29 -1.71
CA GLN A 339 -2.92 9.97 -1.78
C GLN A 339 -1.56 10.03 -2.49
N THR A 340 -1.47 10.85 -3.55
CA THR A 340 -0.22 11.05 -4.29
C THR A 340 0.82 11.76 -3.44
N LEU A 341 0.40 12.72 -2.61
CA LEU A 341 1.28 13.44 -1.68
C LEU A 341 1.92 12.50 -0.66
N VAL A 342 1.16 11.52 -0.13
CA VAL A 342 1.68 10.45 0.73
C VAL A 342 2.75 9.64 -0.01
N TRP A 343 2.41 9.15 -1.20
CA TRP A 343 3.29 8.30 -1.99
C TRP A 343 4.53 9.01 -2.53
N ARG A 344 4.45 10.30 -2.90
CA ARG A 344 5.59 11.12 -3.33
C ARG A 344 6.56 11.46 -2.20
N GLN A 345 6.18 11.18 -0.95
CA GLN A 345 7.03 11.36 0.23
C GLN A 345 7.49 10.04 0.85
N ALA A 346 7.26 8.90 0.18
CA ALA A 346 7.67 7.57 0.67
C ALA A 346 9.19 7.42 0.90
N HIS A 347 10.01 8.30 0.31
CA HIS A 347 11.46 8.34 0.50
C HIS A 347 11.92 9.12 1.74
N LEU A 348 11.00 9.83 2.41
CA LEU A 348 11.27 10.62 3.62
C LEU A 348 10.91 9.82 4.86
N GLN A 349 11.63 10.03 5.96
CA GLN A 349 11.27 9.47 7.28
C GLN A 349 10.00 10.13 7.83
N TYR A 350 9.89 11.44 7.62
CA TYR A 350 8.84 12.29 8.17
C TYR A 350 8.10 13.00 7.04
N PRO A 351 7.11 12.36 6.40
CA PRO A 351 6.30 13.01 5.38
C PRO A 351 5.52 14.18 5.98
N VAL A 352 5.54 15.33 5.31
CA VAL A 352 4.77 16.52 5.69
C VAL A 352 3.45 16.49 4.92
N LEU A 353 2.38 16.16 5.63
CA LEU A 353 1.04 16.06 5.07
C LEU A 353 0.15 17.15 5.67
N PRO A 354 -0.69 17.83 4.87
CA PRO A 354 -1.72 18.69 5.41
C PRO A 354 -2.74 17.85 6.19
N PRO A 355 -3.46 18.44 7.16
CA PRO A 355 -4.62 17.79 7.75
C PRO A 355 -5.57 17.30 6.64
N PRO A 356 -6.06 16.05 6.70
CA PRO A 356 -7.01 15.53 5.70
C PRO A 356 -8.21 16.45 5.49
N GLU A 357 -8.64 17.17 6.53
CA GLU A 357 -9.73 18.14 6.51
C GLU A 357 -9.53 19.28 5.51
N ASN A 358 -8.27 19.69 5.29
CA ASN A 358 -7.91 20.71 4.30
C ASN A 358 -8.11 20.21 2.87
N MET A 359 -8.21 18.90 2.66
CA MET A 359 -8.50 18.25 1.37
C MET A 359 -9.94 17.72 1.33
N GLU A 360 -10.84 18.36 2.08
CA GLU A 360 -12.28 18.08 2.18
C GLU A 360 -12.64 16.69 2.73
N TRP A 361 -11.73 16.03 3.41
CA TRP A 361 -12.08 14.87 4.22
C TRP A 361 -12.81 15.34 5.48
N LYS A 362 -14.07 14.97 5.65
CA LYS A 362 -14.84 15.35 6.84
C LYS A 362 -14.83 14.24 7.88
N THR A 363 -14.42 14.59 9.10
CA THR A 363 -14.68 13.77 10.28
C THR A 363 -16.18 13.80 10.58
N MET A 364 -16.87 12.68 10.45
CA MET A 364 -18.24 12.52 10.89
C MET A 364 -18.28 12.18 12.38
N CYS A 365 -18.76 13.12 13.19
CA CYS A 365 -19.29 12.86 14.53
C CYS A 365 -20.67 12.21 14.40
N LEU A 366 -20.74 10.89 14.47
CA LEU A 366 -22.03 10.21 14.65
C LEU A 366 -22.43 10.28 16.13
N PHE A 367 -23.15 11.33 16.51
CA PHE A 367 -23.89 11.36 17.78
C PHE A 367 -25.19 10.56 17.63
N LEU A 368 -25.13 9.23 17.73
CA LEU A 368 -26.29 8.39 18.08
C LEU A 368 -25.82 7.20 18.93
N ASN A 369 -26.07 7.34 20.25
CA ASN A 369 -26.16 6.35 21.32
C ASN A 369 -25.10 5.22 21.39
N SER A 370 -24.25 5.35 22.42
CA SER A 370 -23.51 4.29 23.13
C SER A 370 -22.65 3.32 22.31
N CYS A 371 -21.61 3.83 21.65
CA CYS A 371 -20.22 3.35 21.73
C CYS A 371 -19.34 4.21 20.82
N ARG A 372 -18.32 4.85 21.40
CA ARG A 372 -17.46 5.84 20.72
C ARG A 372 -16.60 5.17 19.65
N CYS A 373 -16.69 5.67 18.42
CA CYS A 373 -15.75 5.45 17.32
C CYS A 373 -16.08 6.47 16.21
N LEU A 374 -15.29 7.54 16.11
CA LEU A 374 -15.46 8.63 15.15
C LEU A 374 -15.08 8.16 13.72
N GLN A 375 -15.70 8.74 12.68
CA GLN A 375 -15.64 8.22 11.30
C GLN A 375 -15.15 9.29 10.30
N PHE A 376 -14.66 8.86 9.14
CA PHE A 376 -14.60 9.66 7.91
C PHE A 376 -15.49 8.98 6.87
N GLN A 377 -16.50 9.67 6.32
CA GLN A 377 -17.37 9.14 5.26
C GLN A 377 -17.82 10.23 4.29
N MET A 378 -18.14 9.78 3.06
CA MET A 378 -18.55 10.59 1.91
C MET A 378 -19.88 11.32 2.17
N PRO A 379 -20.09 12.55 1.67
CA PRO A 379 -21.42 13.13 1.61
C PRO A 379 -22.26 12.36 0.59
N VAL A 380 -23.22 11.58 1.07
CA VAL A 380 -24.35 11.10 0.27
C VAL A 380 -25.26 12.31 0.07
N ARG A 381 -25.45 12.75 -1.19
CA ARG A 381 -26.42 13.79 -1.49
C ARG A 381 -27.84 13.22 -1.32
N SER A 382 -28.64 13.93 -0.53
CA SER A 382 -30.11 13.92 -0.55
C SER A 382 -30.65 14.34 -1.90
#